data_AF-A0A7J7XNR4-F1
#
_entry.id   AF-A0A7J7XNR4-F1
#
_cell.length_a   1.000
_cell.length_b   1.000
_cell.length_c   1.000
_cell.angle_alpha   90.00
_cell.angle_beta   90.00
_cell.angle_gamma   90.00
#
_symmetry.space_group_name_H-M   'P 1'
#
loop_
_entity.id
_entity.type
_entity.pdbx_description
1 polymer ?
#
loop_
_entity_poly.entity_id
_entity_poly.type
_entity_poly.pdbx_seq_one_letter_code
_entity_poly.pdbx_strand_id
1 'polypeptide(L)'
;MRTLKPREVTQLVGGFETSVSENPPSTSMASNNTASIAQARKLVEQLKMEANIDRIKVSKAAADLMAYCEAHAKEDPLLTPVPASENPFREKKFFCAIL
;
A
#
# COMPACT_ATOMS: atom_id res chain seq x y z
N MET A 1 25.54 -40.55 10.14
CA MET A 1 24.79 -39.96 11.26
C MET A 1 25.35 -38.59 11.59
N ARG A 2 24.54 -37.53 11.35
CA ARG A 2 24.47 -36.26 12.09
C ARG A 2 23.49 -35.37 11.32
N THR A 3 22.24 -35.40 11.75
CA THR A 3 21.19 -34.48 11.33
C THR A 3 21.46 -33.12 11.96
N LEU A 4 21.62 -32.08 11.15
CA LEU A 4 21.67 -30.69 11.64
C LEU A 4 20.24 -30.17 11.71
N LYS A 5 19.76 -29.88 12.93
CA LYS A 5 18.49 -29.15 13.17
C LYS A 5 18.54 -27.78 12.48
N PRO A 6 17.44 -27.33 11.85
CA PRO A 6 17.28 -25.91 11.53
C PRO A 6 17.21 -25.11 12.83
N ARG A 7 18.09 -24.10 12.95
CA ARG A 7 18.02 -23.08 13.98
C ARG A 7 16.76 -22.25 13.77
N GLU A 8 15.94 -22.08 14.81
CA GLU A 8 15.00 -20.97 14.90
C GLU A 8 15.78 -19.67 14.74
N VAL A 9 15.56 -18.96 13.63
CA VAL A 9 15.94 -17.56 13.51
C VAL A 9 14.68 -16.77 13.84
N THR A 10 14.55 -16.39 15.09
CA THR A 10 13.63 -15.35 15.52
C THR A 10 14.04 -14.05 14.83
N GLN A 11 13.20 -13.52 13.95
CA GLN A 11 13.31 -12.12 13.53
C GLN A 11 12.01 -11.40 13.85
N LEU A 12 12.11 -10.53 14.84
CA LEU A 12 11.05 -9.68 15.38
C LEU A 12 11.24 -8.28 14.76
N VAL A 13 10.50 -7.95 13.70
CA VAL A 13 10.32 -6.56 13.25
C VAL A 13 8.93 -6.40 12.60
N GLY A 14 8.06 -5.60 13.23
CA GLY A 14 7.04 -4.82 12.51
C GLY A 14 5.67 -5.46 12.20
N GLY A 15 4.85 -5.72 13.22
CA GLY A 15 3.45 -5.29 13.25
C GLY A 15 2.49 -5.56 12.06
N PHE A 16 2.54 -6.72 11.42
CA PHE A 16 1.44 -7.19 10.57
C PHE A 16 1.22 -8.69 10.83
N GLU A 17 0.16 -9.04 11.57
CA GLU A 17 -0.25 -10.44 11.72
C GLU A 17 -0.78 -10.96 10.38
N THR A 18 0.08 -11.63 9.62
CA THR A 18 -0.38 -12.61 8.63
C THR A 18 -0.45 -13.96 9.29
N SER A 19 -1.65 -14.42 9.60
CA SER A 19 -1.92 -15.79 10.01
C SER A 19 -1.67 -16.75 8.84
N VAL A 20 -0.42 -17.20 8.68
CA VAL A 20 -0.12 -18.34 7.81
C VAL A 20 -0.53 -19.60 8.58
N SER A 21 -1.78 -20.03 8.38
CA SER A 21 -2.25 -21.33 8.86
C SER A 21 -1.74 -22.41 7.91
N GLU A 22 -0.54 -22.91 8.19
CA GLU A 22 -0.01 -24.11 7.55
C GLU A 22 -0.76 -25.32 8.12
N ASN A 23 -1.79 -25.81 7.41
CA ASN A 23 -2.51 -27.03 7.79
C ASN A 23 -1.96 -28.25 7.01
N PRO A 24 -1.76 -29.41 7.66
CA PRO A 24 -1.29 -30.64 7.02
C PRO A 24 -2.38 -31.27 6.10
N PRO A 25 -2.03 -32.18 5.17
CA PRO A 25 -2.96 -32.66 4.17
C PRO A 25 -3.90 -33.71 4.78
N SER A 26 -5.11 -33.30 5.16
CA SER A 26 -6.22 -34.22 5.43
C SER A 26 -7.14 -34.27 4.21
N THR A 27 -7.02 -35.37 3.46
CA THR A 27 -7.85 -35.70 2.31
C THR A 27 -9.32 -35.82 2.72
N SER A 28 -10.15 -34.86 2.27
CA SER A 28 -11.59 -34.97 2.12
C SER A 28 -11.91 -34.67 0.65
N MET A 29 -11.83 -35.71 -0.18
CA MET A 29 -12.13 -35.63 -1.62
C MET A 29 -13.62 -35.95 -1.85
N ALA A 30 -14.27 -35.08 -2.64
CA ALA A 30 -15.69 -35.01 -3.03
C ALA A 30 -16.54 -34.12 -2.08
N SER A 31 -16.98 -32.90 -2.43
CA SER A 31 -17.71 -32.54 -3.66
C SER A 31 -17.76 -31.02 -3.94
N ASN A 32 -16.60 -30.37 -4.15
CA ASN A 32 -16.54 -28.93 -4.49
C ASN A 32 -15.80 -28.63 -5.81
N ASN A 33 -15.41 -29.68 -6.56
CA ASN A 33 -14.53 -29.54 -7.73
C ASN A 33 -15.11 -28.60 -8.80
N THR A 34 -16.41 -28.64 -9.06
CA THR A 34 -17.05 -27.79 -10.07
C THR A 34 -17.05 -26.31 -9.69
N ALA A 35 -17.30 -25.98 -8.42
CA ALA A 35 -17.27 -24.61 -7.90
C ALA A 35 -15.84 -24.05 -7.89
N SER A 36 -14.86 -24.86 -7.47
CA SER A 36 -13.45 -24.50 -7.50
C SER A 36 -12.96 -24.26 -8.95
N ILE A 37 -13.36 -25.11 -9.90
CA ILE A 37 -13.05 -24.94 -11.32
C ILE A 37 -13.71 -23.68 -11.88
N ALA A 38 -14.96 -23.38 -11.51
CA ALA A 38 -15.64 -22.16 -11.95
C ALA A 38 -14.95 -20.89 -11.42
N GLN A 39 -14.52 -20.90 -10.17
CA GLN A 39 -13.73 -19.80 -9.58
C GLN A 39 -12.37 -19.64 -10.26
N ALA A 40 -11.66 -20.74 -10.50
CA ALA A 40 -10.38 -20.72 -11.20
C ALA A 40 -10.51 -20.16 -12.61
N ARG A 41 -11.55 -20.55 -13.36
CA ARG A 41 -11.86 -19.99 -14.69
C ARG A 41 -12.13 -18.49 -14.62
N LYS A 42 -12.96 -18.05 -13.67
CA LYS A 42 -13.23 -16.61 -13.47
C LYS A 42 -11.95 -15.82 -13.19
N LEU A 43 -11.07 -16.36 -12.34
CA LEU A 43 -9.77 -15.73 -12.04
C LEU A 43 -8.87 -15.67 -13.28
N VAL A 44 -8.82 -16.73 -14.09
CA VAL A 44 -8.05 -16.74 -15.34
C VAL A 44 -8.57 -15.67 -16.31
N GLU A 45 -9.88 -15.53 -16.47
CA GLU A 45 -10.45 -14.48 -17.31
C GLU A 45 -10.13 -13.07 -16.78
N GLN A 46 -10.16 -12.87 -15.46
CA GLN A 46 -9.72 -11.61 -14.84
C GLN A 46 -8.24 -11.30 -15.14
N LEU A 47 -7.36 -12.28 -14.91
CA LEU A 47 -5.92 -12.13 -15.13
C LEU A 47 -5.58 -11.88 -16.60
N LYS A 48 -6.32 -12.50 -17.54
CA LYS A 48 -6.18 -12.21 -18.98
C LYS A 48 -6.50 -10.74 -19.29
N MET A 49 -7.58 -10.21 -18.71
CA MET A 49 -7.93 -8.79 -18.88
C MET A 49 -6.84 -7.87 -18.30
N GLU A 50 -6.35 -8.16 -17.10
CA GLU A 50 -5.30 -7.36 -16.44
C GLU A 50 -3.94 -7.45 -17.15
N ALA A 51 -3.62 -8.61 -17.71
CA ALA A 51 -2.41 -8.80 -18.51
C ALA A 51 -2.43 -7.94 -19.78
N ASN A 52 -3.63 -7.72 -20.34
CA ASN A 52 -3.84 -6.93 -21.57
C ASN A 52 -3.97 -5.42 -21.32
N ILE A 53 -3.58 -4.93 -20.14
CA ILE A 53 -3.49 -3.50 -19.86
C ILE A 53 -2.16 -2.96 -20.42
N ASP A 54 -2.25 -1.89 -21.21
CA ASP A 54 -1.09 -1.17 -21.71
C ASP A 54 -0.34 -0.48 -20.57
N ARG A 55 0.91 -0.87 -20.37
CA ARG A 55 1.78 -0.30 -19.33
C ARG A 55 2.64 0.82 -19.91
N ILE A 56 2.75 1.92 -19.18
CA ILE A 56 3.73 2.97 -19.47
C ILE A 56 5.07 2.65 -18.79
N LYS A 57 6.16 3.19 -19.33
CA LYS A 57 7.49 3.06 -18.69
C LYS A 57 7.49 3.75 -17.32
N VAL A 58 8.09 3.10 -16.33
CA VAL A 58 8.25 3.67 -14.97
C VAL A 58 8.98 5.01 -15.01
N SER A 59 10.00 5.15 -15.86
CA SER A 59 10.72 6.41 -16.03
C SER A 59 9.80 7.56 -16.50
N LYS A 60 8.83 7.27 -17.37
CA LYS A 60 7.84 8.26 -17.82
C LYS A 60 6.86 8.59 -16.69
N ALA A 61 6.31 7.58 -16.03
CA ALA A 61 5.40 7.80 -14.90
C ALA A 61 6.06 8.63 -13.79
N ALA A 62 7.33 8.37 -13.47
CA ALA A 62 8.10 9.13 -12.50
C ALA A 62 8.29 10.59 -12.93
N ALA A 63 8.64 10.84 -14.20
CA ALA A 63 8.78 12.19 -14.73
C ALA A 63 7.45 12.95 -14.69
N ASP A 64 6.34 12.30 -15.05
CA ASP A 64 5.01 12.91 -15.01
C ASP A 64 4.61 13.27 -13.57
N LEU A 65 4.92 12.42 -12.59
CA LEU A 65 4.70 12.70 -11.16
C LEU A 65 5.58 13.87 -10.66
N MET A 66 6.87 13.89 -11.01
CA MET A 66 7.77 14.98 -10.64
C MET A 66 7.29 16.32 -11.20
N ALA A 67 6.95 16.36 -12.49
CA ALA A 67 6.43 17.56 -13.14
C ALA A 67 5.14 18.07 -12.46
N TYR A 68 4.24 17.16 -12.07
CA TYR A 68 3.04 17.52 -11.33
C TYR A 68 3.36 18.15 -9.98
N CYS A 69 4.25 17.52 -9.20
CA CYS A 69 4.67 18.03 -7.90
C CYS A 69 5.36 19.39 -8.03
N GLU A 70 6.25 19.58 -9.00
CA GLU A 70 6.95 20.86 -9.22
C GLU A 70 6.00 21.98 -9.64
N ALA A 71 5.02 21.69 -10.49
CA ALA A 71 4.03 22.68 -10.92
C ALA A 71 3.17 23.19 -9.75
N HIS A 72 2.82 22.32 -8.80
CA HIS A 72 1.95 22.66 -7.67
C HIS A 72 2.71 22.93 -6.37
N ALA A 73 4.04 22.82 -6.35
CA ALA A 73 4.85 22.98 -5.15
C ALA A 73 4.67 24.35 -4.48
N LYS A 74 4.42 25.40 -5.26
CA LYS A 74 4.22 26.78 -4.77
C LYS A 74 2.80 27.04 -4.24
N GLU A 75 1.87 26.17 -4.59
CA GLU A 75 0.47 26.27 -4.17
C GLU A 75 0.22 25.44 -2.90
N ASP A 76 1.16 24.58 -2.53
CA ASP A 76 1.13 23.79 -1.31
C ASP A 76 1.61 24.64 -0.11
N PRO A 77 0.71 25.03 0.83
CA PRO A 77 1.07 25.84 1.99
C PRO A 77 1.96 25.10 3.01
N LEU A 78 2.03 23.77 2.91
CA LEU A 78 2.86 22.92 3.77
C LEU A 78 4.29 22.82 3.24
N LEU A 79 4.45 22.86 1.91
CA LEU A 79 5.77 22.87 1.27
C LEU A 79 6.36 24.28 1.19
N THR A 80 5.52 25.27 0.84
CA THR A 80 5.89 26.69 0.84
C THR A 80 5.13 27.42 1.94
N PRO A 81 5.79 27.78 3.06
CA PRO A 81 5.11 28.39 4.18
C PRO A 81 4.44 29.70 3.79
N VAL A 82 3.12 29.77 4.01
CA VAL A 82 2.34 30.98 3.76
C VAL A 82 2.54 32.01 4.90
N PRO A 83 2.44 33.31 4.61
CA PRO A 83 2.47 34.33 5.64
C PRO A 83 1.40 34.09 6.71
N ALA A 84 1.71 34.49 7.94
CA ALA A 84 0.83 34.24 9.08
C ALA A 84 -0.58 34.88 8.89
N SER A 85 -0.70 35.96 8.12
CA SER A 85 -1.99 36.60 7.79
C SER A 85 -2.90 35.72 6.92
N GLU A 86 -2.33 34.91 6.05
CA GLU A 86 -3.06 34.00 5.16
C GLU A 86 -3.32 32.65 5.82
N ASN A 87 -2.53 32.28 6.83
CA ASN A 87 -2.72 31.07 7.59
C ASN A 87 -3.97 31.15 8.49
N PRO A 88 -5.05 30.39 8.20
CA PRO A 88 -6.27 30.42 9.01
C PRO A 88 -6.07 29.83 10.42
N PHE A 89 -4.99 29.07 10.64
CA PHE A 89 -4.63 28.49 11.94
C PHE A 89 -3.71 29.40 12.77
N ARG A 90 -3.48 30.66 12.36
CA ARG A 90 -2.69 31.61 13.13
C ARG A 90 -3.38 31.96 14.46
N GLU A 91 -2.59 32.07 15.52
CA GLU A 91 -3.03 32.63 16.80
C GLU A 91 -3.56 34.07 16.60
N LYS A 92 -4.84 34.26 16.92
CA LYS A 92 -5.42 35.60 17.01
C LYS A 92 -4.72 36.31 18.18
N LYS A 93 -3.88 37.30 17.87
CA LYS A 93 -3.39 38.24 18.89
C LYS A 93 -4.59 38.99 19.43
N PHE A 94 -5.23 38.48 20.48
CA PHE A 94 -6.10 39.28 21.31
C PHE A 94 -5.22 40.35 21.93
N PHE A 95 -5.51 41.62 21.64
CA PHE A 95 -4.95 42.72 22.39
C PHE A 95 -5.42 42.55 23.83
N CYS A 96 -4.57 41.99 24.67
CA CYS A 96 -4.74 42.06 26.12
C CYS A 96 -4.53 43.52 26.50
N ALA A 97 -5.62 44.29 26.55
CA ALA A 97 -5.67 45.43 27.46
C ALA A 97 -5.89 44.84 28.85
N ILE A 98 -4.83 44.74 29.64
CA ILE A 98 -4.98 44.63 31.08
C ILE A 98 -5.46 46.02 31.52
N LEU A 99 -6.76 46.13 31.84
CA LEU A 99 -7.32 47.23 32.63
C LEU A 99 -7.07 46.98 34.12
#